data_AF-A0A261WCB2-F1
#
_entry.id   AF-A0A261WCB2-F1
#
_cell.length_a   1.000
_cell.length_b   1.000
_cell.length_c   1.000
_cell.angle_alpha   90.00
_cell.angle_beta   90.00
_cell.angle_gamma   90.00
#
_symmetry.space_group_name_H-M   'P 1'
#
loop_
_entity.id
_entity.type
_entity.pdbx_description
1 polymer ?
#
loop_
_entity_poly.entity_id
_entity_poly.type
_entity_poly.pdbx_seq_one_letter_code
_entity_poly.pdbx_strand_id
1 'polypeptide(L)'
;MTQDPHQTADILIIGGGLSGTMLAAQLLRRPGQRRVLIIETRSELGRGEAYSATEPGHTLNGNAARMSVDPDNAHDLTEWLTGYLA
;
A
#
# COMPACT_ATOMS: atom_id res chain seq x y z
N MET A 1 12.83 20.50 -14.03
CA MET A 1 12.27 19.14 -13.95
C MET A 1 11.10 19.07 -14.92
N THR A 2 11.38 18.79 -16.18
CA THR A 2 10.39 18.85 -17.27
C THR A 2 9.42 17.69 -17.09
N GLN A 3 8.16 17.99 -16.77
CA GLN A 3 7.09 17.00 -16.77
C GLN A 3 6.83 16.62 -18.22
N ASP A 4 7.08 15.36 -18.57
CA ASP A 4 6.71 14.81 -19.87
C ASP A 4 5.18 14.73 -19.93
N PRO A 5 4.50 15.44 -20.86
CA PRO A 5 3.03 15.48 -20.93
C PRO A 5 2.39 14.11 -21.23
N HIS A 6 3.21 13.13 -21.61
CA HIS A 6 2.79 11.75 -21.82
C HIS A 6 3.50 10.83 -20.84
N GLN A 7 3.12 10.91 -19.57
CA GLN A 7 3.56 9.94 -18.57
C GLN A 7 3.01 8.56 -18.97
N THR A 8 3.84 7.77 -19.64
CA THR A 8 3.46 6.45 -20.15
C THR A 8 3.68 5.42 -19.06
N ALA A 9 2.63 4.64 -18.79
CA ALA A 9 2.64 3.54 -17.83
C ALA A 9 2.15 2.27 -18.51
N ASP A 10 2.70 1.14 -18.10
CA ASP A 10 2.24 -0.16 -18.58
C ASP A 10 0.97 -0.57 -17.79
N ILE A 11 0.85 -0.07 -16.56
CA ILE A 11 -0.27 -0.33 -15.65
C ILE A 11 -0.64 0.98 -14.94
N LEU A 12 -1.92 1.36 -15.03
CA LEU A 12 -2.52 2.47 -14.27
C LEU A 12 -3.41 1.91 -13.16
N ILE A 13 -3.21 2.38 -11.93
CA ILE A 13 -4.02 2.03 -10.75
C ILE A 13 -4.72 3.30 -10.28
N ILE A 14 -6.05 3.25 -10.13
CA ILE A 14 -6.85 4.34 -9.57
C ILE A 14 -7.22 3.98 -8.13
N GLY A 15 -6.79 4.81 -7.19
CA GLY A 15 -6.86 4.55 -5.75
C GLY A 15 -5.53 4.00 -5.23
N GLY A 16 -4.87 4.78 -4.37
CA GLY A 16 -3.65 4.47 -3.66
C GLY A 16 -3.87 4.09 -2.20
N GLY A 17 -5.04 3.55 -1.85
CA GLY A 17 -5.24 2.86 -0.57
C GLY A 17 -4.54 1.51 -0.50
N LEU A 18 -4.74 0.76 0.60
CA LEU A 18 -4.06 -0.52 0.86
C LEU A 18 -4.06 -1.44 -0.37
N SER A 19 -5.22 -1.68 -0.97
CA SER A 19 -5.36 -2.59 -2.12
C SER A 19 -4.56 -2.14 -3.35
N GLY A 20 -4.61 -0.86 -3.70
CA GLY A 20 -3.92 -0.33 -4.88
C GLY A 20 -2.40 -0.31 -4.71
N THR A 21 -1.94 0.10 -3.52
CA THR A 21 -0.51 0.09 -3.17
C THR A 21 0.03 -1.34 -3.08
N MET A 22 -0.73 -2.27 -2.51
CA MET A 22 -0.33 -3.68 -2.45
C MET A 22 -0.31 -4.34 -3.82
N LEU A 23 -1.27 -4.03 -4.69
CA LEU A 23 -1.22 -4.47 -6.07
C LEU A 23 0.05 -3.97 -6.77
N ALA A 24 0.39 -2.68 -6.63
CA ALA A 24 1.62 -2.12 -7.18
C ALA A 24 2.87 -2.83 -6.63
N ALA A 25 2.96 -3.03 -5.32
CA ALA A 25 4.08 -3.71 -4.68
C ALA A 25 4.24 -5.15 -5.20
N GLN A 26 3.14 -5.91 -5.31
CA GLN A 26 3.15 -7.27 -5.81
C GLN A 26 3.51 -7.35 -7.30
N LEU A 27 3.04 -6.40 -8.10
CA LEU A 27 3.45 -6.27 -9.50
C LEU A 27 4.96 -6.00 -9.61
N LEU A 28 5.50 -5.09 -8.80
CA LEU A 28 6.92 -4.75 -8.81
C LEU A 28 7.82 -5.88 -8.29
N ARG A 29 7.33 -6.74 -7.39
CA ARG A 29 8.02 -7.96 -6.94
C ARG A 29 8.26 -9.00 -8.06
N ARG A 30 7.47 -8.98 -9.14
CA ARG A 30 7.61 -9.95 -10.24
C ARG A 30 8.84 -9.64 -11.11
N PRO A 31 9.53 -10.64 -11.67
CA PRO A 31 10.62 -10.40 -12.62
C PRO A 31 10.18 -9.56 -13.83
N GLY A 32 11.07 -8.73 -14.38
CA GLY A 32 10.82 -7.89 -15.56
C GLY A 32 10.53 -6.41 -15.23
N GLN A 33 10.81 -5.53 -16.19
CA GLN A 33 10.59 -4.10 -16.04
C GLN A 33 9.13 -3.74 -16.33
N ARG A 34 8.55 -2.90 -15.47
CA ARG A 34 7.21 -2.33 -15.65
C ARG A 34 7.13 -0.95 -15.01
N ARG A 35 6.31 -0.09 -15.60
CA ARG A 35 5.98 1.23 -15.09
C ARG A 35 4.56 1.19 -14.56
N VAL A 36 4.44 1.35 -13.24
CA VAL A 36 3.16 1.43 -12.55
C VAL A 36 2.93 2.89 -12.19
N LEU A 37 1.78 3.43 -12.60
CA LEU A 37 1.31 4.75 -12.20
C LEU A 37 0.12 4.58 -11.25
N ILE A 38 0.14 5.26 -10.12
CA ILE A 38 -0.96 5.27 -9.15
C ILE A 38 -1.53 6.69 -9.09
N ILE A 39 -2.84 6.80 -9.27
CA ILE A 39 -3.59 8.05 -9.03
C ILE A 39 -4.24 7.93 -7.66
N GLU A 40 -3.82 8.77 -6.73
CA GLU A 40 -4.39 8.90 -5.38
C GLU A 40 -4.63 10.38 -5.09
N THR A 41 -5.77 10.70 -4.49
CA THR A 41 -6.14 12.08 -4.16
C THR A 41 -5.48 12.54 -2.86
N ARG A 42 -5.16 11.60 -1.96
CA ARG A 42 -4.42 11.85 -0.72
C ARG A 42 -2.93 12.07 -0.98
N SER A 43 -2.28 12.72 -0.01
CA SER A 43 -0.83 12.94 0.00
C SER A 43 -0.02 11.67 0.25
N GLU A 44 -0.63 10.64 0.84
CA GLU A 44 0.03 9.39 1.23
C GLU A 44 -0.65 8.20 0.55
N LEU A 45 0.18 7.27 0.08
CA LEU A 45 -0.25 5.95 -0.40
C LEU A 45 -0.41 4.97 0.75
N GLY A 46 -1.07 3.84 0.49
CA GLY A 46 -1.20 2.69 1.39
C GLY A 46 -2.33 2.80 2.41
N ARG A 47 -2.69 4.00 2.86
CA ARG A 47 -3.67 4.15 3.94
C ARG A 47 -5.11 4.01 3.48
N GLY A 48 -5.47 4.67 2.38
CA GLY A 48 -6.85 4.69 1.87
C GLY A 48 -7.88 5.06 2.94
N GLU A 49 -9.15 4.70 2.77
CA GLU A 49 -10.19 4.98 3.78
C GLU A 49 -9.91 4.23 5.09
N ALA A 50 -9.59 2.93 5.00
CA ALA A 50 -9.53 2.04 6.17
C ALA A 50 -8.48 2.46 7.21
N TYR A 51 -7.35 3.03 6.78
CA TYR A 51 -6.22 3.36 7.66
C TYR A 51 -5.95 4.88 7.75
N SER A 52 -6.85 5.73 7.25
CA SER A 52 -6.73 7.20 7.37
C SER A 52 -7.53 7.79 8.53
N ALA A 53 -8.42 7.03 9.16
CA ALA A 53 -9.19 7.51 10.30
C ALA A 53 -8.27 7.90 11.46
N THR A 54 -8.50 9.09 12.01
CA THR A 54 -7.77 9.65 13.16
C THR A 54 -8.56 9.58 14.47
N GLU A 55 -9.80 9.10 14.41
CA GLU A 55 -10.64 8.94 15.58
C GLU A 55 -10.05 7.86 16.50
N PRO A 56 -9.83 8.13 17.81
CA PRO A 56 -9.27 7.16 18.74
C PRO A 56 -10.07 5.86 18.89
N GLY A 57 -11.36 5.87 18.52
CA GLY A 57 -12.26 4.71 18.55
C GLY A 57 -12.36 3.94 17.24
N HIS A 58 -11.61 4.33 16.20
CA HIS A 58 -11.71 3.66 14.90
C HIS A 58 -11.19 2.22 14.97
N THR A 59 -12.07 1.26 14.72
CA THR A 59 -11.73 -0.17 14.70
C THR A 59 -11.71 -0.71 13.28
N LEU A 60 -10.79 -1.64 13.03
CA LEU A 60 -10.81 -2.46 11.83
C LEU A 60 -11.62 -3.74 12.05
N ASN A 61 -12.14 -4.31 10.96
CA ASN A 61 -12.97 -5.52 10.99
C ASN A 61 -12.23 -6.81 11.40
N GLY A 62 -10.95 -6.72 11.75
CA GLY A 62 -10.10 -7.88 12.00
C GLY A 62 -9.08 -7.65 13.11
N ASN A 63 -8.60 -8.75 13.69
CA ASN A 63 -7.52 -8.73 14.66
C ASN A 63 -6.20 -8.33 13.94
N ALA A 64 -5.51 -7.31 14.46
CA ALA A 64 -4.22 -6.86 13.94
C ALA A 64 -3.18 -7.98 13.87
N ALA A 65 -3.18 -8.93 14.81
CA ALA A 65 -2.28 -10.08 14.80
C ALA A 65 -2.51 -11.07 13.64
N ARG A 66 -3.58 -10.89 12.85
CA ARG A 66 -3.88 -11.67 11.63
C ARG A 66 -3.75 -10.84 10.36
N MET A 67 -3.36 -9.56 10.47
CA MET A 67 -3.18 -8.70 9.32
C MET A 67 -1.75 -8.85 8.81
N SER A 68 -1.62 -8.97 7.49
CA SER A 68 -0.33 -9.05 6.83
C SER A 68 -0.40 -8.44 5.44
N VAL A 69 0.73 -7.86 5.01
CA VAL A 69 0.93 -7.30 3.66
C VAL A 69 1.84 -8.19 2.80
N ASP A 70 2.58 -9.10 3.42
CA ASP A 70 3.37 -10.12 2.77
C ASP A 70 2.59 -11.45 2.68
N PRO A 71 2.16 -11.88 1.48
CA PRO A 71 1.44 -13.15 1.30
C PRO A 71 2.24 -14.37 1.78
N ASP A 72 3.56 -14.25 1.89
CA ASP A 72 4.46 -15.33 2.31
C ASP A 72 4.78 -15.28 3.82
N ASN A 73 4.40 -14.21 4.53
CA ASN A 73 4.62 -14.04 5.97
C ASN A 73 3.39 -13.44 6.68
N ALA A 74 2.57 -14.33 7.26
CA ALA A 74 1.37 -13.93 8.00
C ALA A 74 1.64 -13.16 9.31
N HIS A 75 2.89 -13.13 9.79
CA HIS A 75 3.28 -12.45 11.04
C HIS A 75 4.00 -11.12 10.79
N ASP A 76 4.18 -10.71 9.53
CA ASP A 76 4.98 -9.54 9.13
C ASP A 76 4.64 -8.27 9.91
N LEU A 77 3.36 -8.00 10.16
CA LEU A 77 2.89 -6.81 10.86
C LEU A 77 3.29 -6.87 12.32
N THR A 78 3.15 -8.04 12.96
CA THR A 78 3.52 -8.21 14.37
C THR A 78 5.03 -8.17 14.57
N GLU A 79 5.80 -8.72 13.63
CA GLU A 79 7.27 -8.67 13.65
C GLU A 79 7.75 -7.23 13.45
N TRP A 80 7.20 -6.54 12.45
CA TRP A 80 7.49 -5.12 12.20
C TRP A 80 7.14 -4.26 13.42
N LEU A 81 5.94 -4.44 13.99
CA LEU A 81 5.50 -3.65 15.14
C LEU A 81 6.38 -3.90 16.38
N THR A 82 6.77 -5.15 16.62
CA THR A 82 7.70 -5.50 17.70
C THR A 82 9.03 -4.78 17.52
N GLY A 83 9.56 -4.76 16.30
CA GLY A 83 10.80 -4.03 15.99
C GLY A 83 10.66 -2.50 16.04
N TYR A 84 9.47 -1.96 15.77
CA TYR A 84 9.21 -0.51 15.79
C TYR A 84 9.03 0.04 17.22
N LEU A 85 8.53 -0.79 18.14
CA LEU A 85 8.28 -0.40 19.54
C LEU A 85 9.48 -0.64 20.48
N ALA A 86 10.49 -1.37 20.02
CA ALA A 86 11.73 -1.62 20.76
C ALA A 86 12.65 -0.39 20.76
#